data_AF-A0A1I5W658-F1
#
_entry.id   AF-A0A1I5W658-F1
#
_cell.length_a   1.000
_cell.length_b   1.000
_cell.length_c   1.000
_cell.angle_alpha   90.00
_cell.angle_beta   90.00
_cell.angle_gamma   90.00
#
_symmetry.space_group_name_H-M   'P 1'
#
loop_
_entity.id
_entity.type
_entity.pdbx_description
1 polymer ?
#
loop_
_entity_poly.entity_id
_entity_poly.type
_entity_poly.pdbx_seq_one_letter_code
_entity_poly.pdbx_strand_id
1 'polypeptide(L)'
;MPPTAGKGFIQELEAELLKVSIESGDNPRVKRALQTLCKLYWDGSRLMPQGRQSLEPTILGALVRSDSDEKVRRWSLSALAQLGRPEVSWSPVLQAIIQHEHEPQVVSAGIAAAFKLDGKAAFRELQAKDIVSPEFLAISAMQTAPHSLFEDNPPSLNVEEASVTTLKLSLILVGLERAPENLFHPKYQNNELIRSLSTHHDPLVSQYSIWAASENSSLGVLDVSVDVKDIEQMPPNIRSYIYRLYASNKEPIPLQNDVIEAASTDKDIEARLGAAIGLRDNAYDGIGPIVLDWFYDEEDTEVQKYLLDHISRQAERISDYHAHVPSLFSSFENDQTMRQVMLSATQGTDLYKTLRQMEYRENDLFSGGNTVTNNININNSGNMSGTSLSGQGDIDASRASNVANSGTMNWEQGLSAISDAREIIKDAPLPPDMLEATQSALDEAEKAPSEVTFKSAADSLETCEKALGSINGMAEKATSLAGKIALILKVIGL
;
A
#
# COMPACT_ATOMS: atom_id res chain seq x y z
N MET A 1 -6.25 21.05 11.94
CA MET A 1 -5.30 20.77 13.03
C MET A 1 -3.87 20.90 12.52
N PRO A 2 -2.92 21.43 13.32
CA PRO A 2 -1.51 21.20 13.05
C PRO A 2 -1.25 19.68 13.13
N PRO A 3 -0.38 19.10 12.28
CA PRO A 3 -0.03 17.69 12.39
C PRO A 3 0.48 17.43 13.80
N THR A 4 -0.17 16.51 14.52
CA THR A 4 0.40 15.88 15.73
C THR A 4 1.85 15.54 15.40
N ALA A 5 2.79 15.97 16.25
CA ALA A 5 4.24 15.81 16.06
C ALA A 5 4.53 14.52 15.28
N GLY A 6 4.93 14.67 14.02
CA GLY A 6 4.84 13.60 13.03
C GLY A 6 5.50 12.32 13.55
N LYS A 7 4.75 11.21 13.54
CA LYS A 7 5.26 9.87 13.80
C LYS A 7 6.28 9.50 12.71
N GLY A 8 7.50 10.02 12.83
CA GLY A 8 8.70 9.63 12.10
C GLY A 8 8.55 9.37 10.59
N PHE A 9 9.49 8.59 10.08
CA PHE A 9 9.40 7.99 8.76
C PHE A 9 8.84 6.58 8.87
N ILE A 10 8.08 6.15 7.85
CA ILE A 10 7.75 4.73 7.66
C ILE A 10 9.07 3.99 7.52
N GLN A 11 9.23 2.94 8.31
CA GLN A 11 10.48 2.19 8.35
C GLN A 11 10.73 1.46 7.02
N GLU A 12 11.99 1.27 6.67
CA GLU A 12 12.38 0.70 5.37
C GLU A 12 11.83 -0.71 5.14
N LEU A 13 11.86 -1.59 6.16
CA LEU A 13 11.30 -2.94 6.05
C LEU A 13 9.78 -2.93 5.89
N GLU A 14 9.09 -2.01 6.56
CA GLU A 14 7.64 -1.85 6.43
C GLU A 14 7.29 -1.35 5.02
N ALA A 15 8.04 -0.37 4.51
CA ALA A 15 7.87 0.15 3.16
C ALA A 15 8.10 -0.95 2.09
N GLU A 16 9.11 -1.80 2.27
CA GLU A 16 9.39 -2.91 1.35
C GLU A 16 8.31 -3.99 1.43
N LEU A 17 7.82 -4.32 2.63
CA LEU A 17 6.71 -5.27 2.79
C LEU A 17 5.42 -4.78 2.10
N LEU A 18 5.14 -3.47 2.22
CA LEU A 18 4.02 -2.83 1.52
C LEU A 18 4.22 -2.91 0.01
N LYS A 19 5.42 -2.59 -0.49
CA LYS A 19 5.75 -2.68 -1.91
C LYS A 19 5.55 -4.08 -2.47
N VAL A 20 6.16 -5.10 -1.87
CA VAL A 20 6.02 -6.50 -2.30
C VAL A 20 4.54 -6.93 -2.28
N SER A 21 3.77 -6.45 -1.31
CA SER A 21 2.34 -6.77 -1.24
C SER A 21 1.52 -6.08 -2.34
N ILE A 22 1.88 -4.85 -2.75
CA ILE A 22 1.25 -4.15 -3.88
C ILE A 22 1.66 -4.79 -5.22
N GLU A 23 2.87 -5.31 -5.33
CA GLU A 23 3.39 -5.98 -6.54
C GLU A 23 2.86 -7.40 -6.73
N SER A 24 2.20 -7.96 -5.71
CA SER A 24 1.84 -9.39 -5.67
C SER A 24 0.83 -9.86 -6.70
N GLY A 25 0.17 -8.98 -7.45
CA GLY A 25 -0.95 -9.38 -8.33
C GLY A 25 -2.28 -9.54 -7.59
N ASP A 26 -2.27 -10.01 -6.35
CA ASP A 26 -3.47 -10.42 -5.60
C ASP A 26 -4.29 -9.23 -5.07
N ASN A 27 -5.47 -8.97 -5.66
CA ASN A 27 -6.29 -7.80 -5.37
C ASN A 27 -6.60 -7.59 -3.85
N PRO A 28 -7.02 -8.61 -3.08
CA PRO A 28 -7.16 -8.50 -1.62
C PRO A 28 -5.88 -8.04 -0.90
N ARG A 29 -4.73 -8.66 -1.19
CA ARG A 29 -3.44 -8.29 -0.61
C ARG A 29 -2.98 -6.88 -1.00
N VAL A 30 -3.12 -6.52 -2.28
CA VAL A 30 -2.80 -5.19 -2.81
C VAL A 30 -3.65 -4.12 -2.11
N LYS A 31 -4.98 -4.34 -2.05
CA LYS A 31 -5.92 -3.45 -1.37
C LYS A 31 -5.50 -3.20 0.07
N ARG A 32 -5.19 -4.25 0.83
CA ARG A 32 -4.80 -4.12 2.25
C ARG A 32 -3.48 -3.39 2.42
N ALA A 33 -2.49 -3.65 1.58
CA ALA A 33 -1.23 -2.92 1.61
C ALA A 33 -1.45 -1.41 1.34
N LEU A 34 -2.27 -1.06 0.36
CA LEU A 34 -2.63 0.34 0.07
C LEU A 34 -3.40 0.99 1.23
N GLN A 35 -4.29 0.24 1.89
CA GLN A 35 -5.01 0.68 3.09
C GLN A 35 -4.06 1.00 4.24
N THR A 36 -3.14 0.07 4.55
CA THR A 36 -2.12 0.25 5.58
C THR A 36 -1.24 1.46 5.28
N LEU A 37 -0.81 1.62 4.03
CA LEU A 37 -0.03 2.78 3.60
C LEU A 37 -0.78 4.09 3.81
N CYS A 38 -2.05 4.17 3.39
CA CYS A 38 -2.89 5.36 3.61
C CYS A 38 -3.03 5.67 5.10
N LYS A 39 -3.26 4.65 5.93
CA LYS A 39 -3.39 4.80 7.38
C LYS A 39 -2.12 5.36 8.01
N LEU A 40 -0.95 4.84 7.64
CA LEU A 40 0.35 5.38 8.09
C LEU A 40 0.50 6.87 7.74
N TYR A 41 0.07 7.29 6.56
CA TYR A 41 0.12 8.70 6.15
C TYR A 41 -0.87 9.58 6.92
N TRP A 42 -2.08 9.09 7.18
CA TRP A 42 -3.10 9.78 7.98
C TRP A 42 -2.64 9.96 9.43
N ASP A 43 -1.95 8.95 9.98
CA ASP A 43 -1.35 9.00 11.32
C ASP A 43 -0.08 9.87 11.39
N GLY A 44 0.32 10.48 10.27
CA GLY A 44 1.40 11.47 10.19
C GLY A 44 2.76 10.92 9.74
N SER A 45 2.90 9.62 9.52
CA SER A 45 4.15 9.03 9.01
C SER A 45 4.38 9.39 7.54
N ARG A 46 5.64 9.38 7.11
CA ARG A 46 6.04 9.70 5.73
C ARG A 46 7.05 8.71 5.21
N LEU A 47 7.04 8.45 3.91
CA LEU A 47 8.13 7.70 3.28
C LEU A 47 9.38 8.59 3.17
N MET A 48 10.55 7.95 3.29
CA MET A 48 11.80 8.55 2.83
C MET A 48 11.74 8.84 1.32
N PRO A 49 12.50 9.82 0.79
CA PRO A 49 12.47 10.15 -0.64
C PRO A 49 12.73 8.94 -1.56
N GLN A 50 13.65 8.05 -1.19
CA GLN A 50 13.94 6.82 -1.92
C GLN A 50 12.76 5.84 -1.90
N GLY A 51 12.16 5.62 -0.72
CA GLY A 51 10.96 4.79 -0.59
C GLY A 51 9.78 5.33 -1.42
N ARG A 52 9.59 6.66 -1.45
CA ARG A 52 8.59 7.31 -2.31
C ARG A 52 8.88 7.09 -3.79
N GLN A 53 10.13 7.26 -4.23
CA GLN A 53 10.54 7.05 -5.62
C GLN A 53 10.35 5.60 -6.06
N SER A 54 10.51 4.63 -5.16
CA SER A 54 10.25 3.22 -5.46
C SER A 54 8.77 2.85 -5.41
N LEU A 55 7.98 3.39 -4.48
CA LEU A 55 6.61 2.92 -4.23
C LEU A 55 5.58 3.59 -5.15
N GLU A 56 5.81 4.83 -5.58
CA GLU A 56 4.89 5.54 -6.47
C GLU A 56 4.69 4.82 -7.83
N PRO A 57 5.75 4.37 -8.55
CA PRO A 57 5.57 3.58 -9.78
C PRO A 57 4.84 2.26 -9.54
N THR A 58 5.07 1.60 -8.41
CA THR A 58 4.39 0.36 -8.01
C THR A 58 2.88 0.60 -7.82
N ILE A 59 2.49 1.69 -7.18
CA ILE A 59 1.07 2.07 -6.98
C ILE A 59 0.42 2.45 -8.33
N LEU A 60 1.14 3.16 -9.19
CA LEU A 60 0.66 3.48 -10.55
C LEU A 60 0.47 2.19 -11.36
N GLY A 61 1.38 1.23 -11.26
CA GLY A 61 1.25 -0.09 -11.86
C GLY A 61 -0.03 -0.80 -11.40
N ALA A 62 -0.30 -0.81 -10.09
CA ALA A 62 -1.53 -1.37 -9.54
C ALA A 62 -2.80 -0.60 -9.97
N LEU A 63 -2.72 0.71 -10.20
CA LEU A 63 -3.84 1.51 -10.70
C LEU A 63 -4.24 1.14 -12.14
N VAL A 64 -3.27 0.95 -13.02
CA VAL A 64 -3.50 0.80 -14.48
C VAL A 64 -3.59 -0.65 -14.95
N ARG A 65 -3.34 -1.62 -14.07
CA ARG A 65 -3.40 -3.05 -14.40
C ARG A 65 -4.82 -3.45 -14.81
N SER A 66 -4.95 -4.28 -15.84
CA SER A 66 -6.24 -4.66 -16.44
C SER A 66 -7.12 -5.54 -15.54
N ASP A 67 -6.52 -6.31 -14.63
CA ASP A 67 -7.19 -7.20 -13.68
C ASP A 67 -7.39 -6.54 -12.29
N SER A 68 -7.00 -5.27 -12.12
CA SER A 68 -7.30 -4.54 -10.89
C SER A 68 -8.80 -4.39 -10.72
N ASP A 69 -9.30 -4.60 -9.52
CA ASP A 69 -10.71 -4.34 -9.19
C ASP A 69 -10.95 -2.86 -8.81
N GLU A 70 -12.22 -2.48 -8.65
CA GLU A 70 -12.62 -1.13 -8.21
C GLU A 70 -11.95 -0.73 -6.89
N LYS A 71 -11.80 -1.67 -5.95
CA LYS A 71 -11.25 -1.40 -4.61
C LYS A 71 -9.74 -1.11 -4.69
N VAL A 72 -8.99 -1.86 -5.51
CA VAL A 72 -7.57 -1.61 -5.76
C VAL A 72 -7.38 -0.25 -6.43
N ARG A 73 -8.12 0.04 -7.51
CA ARG A 73 -8.06 1.37 -8.17
C ARG A 73 -8.33 2.51 -7.18
N ARG A 74 -9.42 2.40 -6.41
CA ARG A 74 -9.79 3.39 -5.38
C ARG A 74 -8.65 3.63 -4.40
N TRP A 75 -8.10 2.56 -3.81
CA TRP A 75 -7.04 2.70 -2.81
C TRP A 75 -5.69 3.13 -3.40
N SER A 76 -5.41 2.79 -4.66
CA SER A 76 -4.23 3.32 -5.37
C SER A 76 -4.34 4.83 -5.51
N LEU A 77 -5.51 5.35 -5.92
CA LEU A 77 -5.76 6.80 -5.98
C LEU A 77 -5.68 7.45 -4.60
N SER A 78 -6.25 6.83 -3.56
CA SER A 78 -6.11 7.33 -2.18
C SER A 78 -4.64 7.39 -1.73
N ALA A 79 -3.81 6.41 -2.11
CA ALA A 79 -2.39 6.40 -1.79
C ALA A 79 -1.61 7.48 -2.58
N LEU A 80 -1.92 7.67 -3.87
CA LEU A 80 -1.36 8.76 -4.69
C LEU A 80 -1.77 10.13 -4.15
N ALA A 81 -2.95 10.24 -3.53
CA ALA A 81 -3.36 11.46 -2.84
C ALA A 81 -2.52 11.77 -1.58
N GLN A 82 -1.71 10.83 -1.09
CA GLN A 82 -0.81 11.06 0.05
C GLN A 82 0.64 11.27 -0.39
N LEU A 83 1.11 10.53 -1.40
CA LEU A 83 2.52 10.48 -1.80
C LEU A 83 2.79 10.75 -3.27
N GLY A 84 1.77 10.92 -4.12
CA GLY A 84 1.94 11.19 -5.54
C GLY A 84 2.68 12.51 -5.79
N ARG A 85 3.52 12.53 -6.82
CA ARG A 85 4.19 13.72 -7.35
C ARG A 85 3.41 14.23 -8.56
N PRO A 86 3.10 15.54 -8.65
CA PRO A 86 2.32 16.08 -9.77
C PRO A 86 2.91 15.73 -11.14
N GLU A 87 4.25 15.71 -11.26
CA GLU A 87 4.95 15.44 -12.52
C GLU A 87 4.74 14.02 -13.04
N VAL A 88 4.41 13.06 -12.16
CA VAL A 88 4.28 11.63 -12.49
C VAL A 88 2.83 11.17 -12.39
N SER A 89 2.13 11.59 -11.34
CA SER A 89 0.81 11.07 -10.97
C SER A 89 -0.35 11.82 -11.61
N TRP A 90 -0.17 13.05 -12.09
CA TRP A 90 -1.28 13.89 -12.58
C TRP A 90 -2.08 13.26 -13.72
N SER A 91 -1.39 12.89 -14.81
CA SER A 91 -2.04 12.31 -15.99
C SER A 91 -2.74 10.98 -15.69
N PRO A 92 -2.09 10.00 -15.03
CA PRO A 92 -2.76 8.75 -14.65
C PRO A 92 -3.99 8.94 -13.75
N VAL A 93 -3.95 9.89 -12.82
CA VAL A 93 -5.10 10.19 -11.94
C VAL A 93 -6.29 10.71 -12.75
N LEU A 94 -6.08 11.68 -13.64
CA LEU A 94 -7.16 12.21 -14.48
C LEU A 94 -7.69 11.17 -15.46
N GLN A 95 -6.81 10.34 -16.02
CA GLN A 95 -7.19 9.25 -16.91
C GLN A 95 -8.07 8.24 -16.17
N ALA A 96 -7.73 7.86 -14.95
CA ALA A 96 -8.54 6.94 -14.14
C ALA A 96 -9.94 7.50 -13.84
N ILE A 97 -10.07 8.80 -13.57
CA ILE A 97 -11.38 9.46 -13.38
C ILE A 97 -12.26 9.31 -14.63
N ILE A 98 -11.68 9.50 -15.81
CA ILE A 98 -12.42 9.46 -17.09
C ILE A 98 -12.76 8.01 -17.47
N GLN A 99 -11.79 7.10 -17.36
CA GLN A 99 -11.96 5.69 -17.77
C GLN A 99 -12.94 4.94 -16.87
N HIS A 100 -13.06 5.34 -15.60
CA HIS A 100 -13.89 4.70 -14.60
C HIS A 100 -15.00 5.63 -14.08
N GLU A 101 -15.58 6.46 -14.95
CA GLU A 101 -16.65 7.41 -14.57
C GLU A 101 -17.89 6.75 -13.93
N HIS A 102 -18.11 5.46 -14.22
CA HIS A 102 -19.20 4.65 -13.68
C HIS A 102 -18.89 4.04 -12.30
N GLU A 103 -17.65 4.17 -11.80
CA GLU A 103 -17.19 3.69 -10.51
C GLU A 103 -17.07 4.88 -9.54
N PRO A 104 -18.15 5.28 -8.84
CA PRO A 104 -18.17 6.53 -8.07
C PRO A 104 -17.08 6.59 -7.00
N GLN A 105 -16.66 5.45 -6.45
CA GLN A 105 -15.60 5.42 -5.45
C GLN A 105 -14.22 5.71 -6.05
N VAL A 106 -13.96 5.22 -7.27
CA VAL A 106 -12.72 5.50 -8.01
C VAL A 106 -12.70 6.96 -8.43
N VAL A 107 -13.82 7.48 -8.94
CA VAL A 107 -13.97 8.90 -9.28
C VAL A 107 -13.71 9.78 -8.06
N SER A 108 -14.33 9.49 -6.91
CA SER A 108 -14.13 10.26 -5.67
C SER A 108 -12.67 10.25 -5.21
N ALA A 109 -12.02 9.08 -5.18
CA ALA A 109 -10.62 8.97 -4.81
C ALA A 109 -9.69 9.67 -5.80
N GLY A 110 -10.02 9.64 -7.10
CA GLY A 110 -9.30 10.36 -8.14
C GLY A 110 -9.42 11.87 -8.00
N ILE A 111 -10.61 12.38 -7.72
CA ILE A 111 -10.83 13.81 -7.41
C ILE A 111 -9.98 14.22 -6.21
N ALA A 112 -10.02 13.44 -5.11
CA ALA A 112 -9.20 13.70 -3.93
C ALA A 112 -7.70 13.74 -4.27
N ALA A 113 -7.22 12.80 -5.09
CA ALA A 113 -5.83 12.77 -5.55
C ALA A 113 -5.48 14.00 -6.40
N ALA A 114 -6.30 14.35 -7.39
CA ALA A 114 -6.08 15.51 -8.25
C ALA A 114 -6.01 16.81 -7.43
N PHE A 115 -6.95 17.02 -6.50
CA PHE A 115 -6.94 18.20 -5.63
C PHE A 115 -5.73 18.28 -4.71
N LYS A 116 -5.17 17.13 -4.30
CA LYS A 116 -3.91 17.11 -3.56
C LYS A 116 -2.72 17.52 -4.44
N LEU A 117 -2.66 17.00 -5.66
CA LEU A 117 -1.54 17.22 -6.58
C LEU A 117 -1.50 18.68 -7.06
N ASP A 118 -2.63 19.19 -7.54
CA ASP A 118 -2.82 20.60 -7.93
C ASP A 118 -4.30 20.99 -7.83
N GLY A 119 -4.69 21.58 -6.69
CA GLY A 119 -6.07 21.99 -6.44
C GLY A 119 -6.63 23.01 -7.43
N LYS A 120 -5.81 23.90 -7.98
CA LYS A 120 -6.28 24.94 -8.92
C LYS A 120 -6.50 24.36 -10.31
N ALA A 121 -5.57 23.53 -10.78
CA ALA A 121 -5.74 22.82 -12.05
C ALA A 121 -6.90 21.83 -11.95
N ALA A 122 -7.02 21.09 -10.85
CA ALA A 122 -8.05 20.07 -10.66
C ALA A 122 -9.45 20.68 -10.69
N PHE A 123 -9.66 21.79 -9.96
CA PHE A 123 -10.93 22.49 -9.96
C PHE A 123 -11.33 22.93 -11.39
N ARG A 124 -10.40 23.53 -12.13
CA ARG A 124 -10.66 24.00 -13.50
C ARG A 124 -10.99 22.86 -14.45
N GLU A 125 -10.20 21.78 -14.42
CA GLU A 125 -10.34 20.67 -15.36
C GLU A 125 -11.58 19.83 -15.09
N LEU A 126 -11.86 19.53 -13.82
CA LEU A 126 -12.99 18.69 -13.44
C LEU A 126 -14.32 19.44 -13.60
N GLN A 127 -14.37 20.74 -13.30
CA GLN A 127 -15.55 21.56 -13.54
C GLN A 127 -15.85 21.70 -15.04
N ALA A 128 -14.83 21.81 -15.89
CA ALA A 128 -15.02 21.92 -17.33
C ALA A 128 -15.55 20.63 -17.99
N LYS A 129 -15.32 19.47 -17.37
CA LYS A 129 -15.74 18.16 -17.89
C LYS A 129 -17.14 17.74 -17.45
N ASP A 130 -17.71 18.38 -16.42
CA ASP A 130 -19.05 18.11 -15.88
C ASP A 130 -19.32 16.61 -15.59
N ILE A 131 -18.31 15.90 -15.07
CA ILE A 131 -18.38 14.45 -14.82
C ILE A 131 -19.25 14.12 -13.61
N VAL A 132 -19.25 14.99 -12.60
CA VAL A 132 -19.92 14.78 -11.31
C VAL A 132 -20.65 16.04 -10.86
N SER A 133 -21.65 15.87 -10.00
CA SER A 133 -22.34 17.02 -9.40
C SER A 133 -21.37 17.89 -8.58
N PRO A 134 -21.65 19.21 -8.45
CA PRO A 134 -20.81 20.11 -7.64
C PRO A 134 -20.64 19.65 -6.19
N GLU A 135 -21.69 19.06 -5.61
CA GLU A 135 -21.68 18.55 -4.25
C GLU A 135 -20.76 17.32 -4.10
N PHE A 136 -20.82 16.38 -5.05
CA PHE A 136 -19.94 15.22 -5.08
C PHE A 136 -18.47 15.64 -5.27
N LEU A 137 -18.23 16.63 -6.14
CA LEU A 137 -16.90 17.22 -6.35
C LEU A 137 -16.35 17.82 -5.06
N ALA A 138 -17.16 18.63 -4.36
CA ALA A 138 -16.76 19.27 -3.11
C ALA A 138 -16.44 18.24 -2.01
N ILE A 139 -17.34 17.29 -1.75
CA ILE A 139 -17.14 16.24 -0.73
C ILE A 139 -15.89 15.41 -1.04
N SER A 140 -15.69 15.04 -2.32
CA SER A 140 -14.53 14.26 -2.74
C SER A 140 -13.23 15.05 -2.59
N ALA A 141 -13.22 16.32 -2.99
CA ALA A 141 -12.04 17.18 -2.88
C ALA A 141 -11.65 17.48 -1.42
N MET A 142 -12.63 17.66 -0.53
CA MET A 142 -12.40 17.93 0.90
C MET A 142 -11.65 16.81 1.63
N GLN A 143 -11.60 15.59 1.08
CA GLN A 143 -10.79 14.48 1.62
C GLN A 143 -9.30 14.83 1.68
N THR A 144 -8.81 15.74 0.83
CA THR A 144 -7.38 16.12 0.74
C THR A 144 -7.16 17.63 0.78
N ALA A 145 -8.09 18.40 0.22
CA ALA A 145 -8.01 19.84 0.10
C ALA A 145 -8.44 20.58 1.39
N PRO A 146 -7.94 21.80 1.64
CA PRO A 146 -8.37 22.61 2.78
C PRO A 146 -9.80 23.12 2.60
N HIS A 147 -10.53 23.29 3.71
CA HIS A 147 -11.92 23.77 3.70
C HIS A 147 -12.07 25.17 3.10
N SER A 148 -11.01 25.98 3.14
CA SER A 148 -10.99 27.34 2.60
C SER A 148 -11.27 27.43 1.10
N LEU A 149 -11.14 26.33 0.36
CA LEU A 149 -11.53 26.27 -1.05
C LEU A 149 -13.06 26.18 -1.26
N PHE A 150 -13.81 25.90 -0.19
CA PHE A 150 -15.26 25.66 -0.23
C PHE A 150 -16.03 26.54 0.78
N GLU A 151 -15.38 27.55 1.37
CA GLU A 151 -16.00 28.42 2.39
C GLU A 151 -17.24 29.17 1.88
N ASP A 152 -17.24 29.59 0.61
CA ASP A 152 -18.38 30.31 0.03
C ASP A 152 -19.61 29.42 -0.18
N ASN A 153 -19.42 28.10 -0.22
CA ASN A 153 -20.51 27.15 -0.43
C ASN A 153 -20.16 25.79 0.19
N PRO A 154 -20.17 25.68 1.54
CA PRO A 154 -19.87 24.43 2.20
C PRO A 154 -20.93 23.39 1.83
N PRO A 155 -20.54 22.13 1.55
CA PRO A 155 -21.51 21.09 1.29
C PRO A 155 -22.37 20.89 2.54
N SER A 156 -23.69 20.86 2.36
CA SER A 156 -24.67 20.54 3.40
C SER A 156 -25.56 19.45 2.86
N LEU A 157 -25.59 18.32 3.55
CA LEU A 157 -26.31 17.13 3.11
C LEU A 157 -27.60 16.97 3.89
N ASN A 158 -28.67 16.65 3.19
CA ASN A 158 -29.89 16.15 3.82
C ASN A 158 -29.79 14.62 3.92
N VAL A 159 -29.63 14.09 5.13
CA VAL A 159 -29.45 12.64 5.36
C VAL A 159 -30.57 11.79 4.76
N GLU A 160 -31.80 12.30 4.77
CA GLU A 160 -32.99 11.58 4.29
C GLU A 160 -33.10 11.52 2.77
N GLU A 161 -32.42 12.44 2.06
CA GLU A 161 -32.51 12.57 0.60
C GLU A 161 -31.20 12.20 -0.11
N ALA A 162 -30.08 12.22 0.61
CA ALA A 162 -28.77 11.95 0.06
C ALA A 162 -28.65 10.49 -0.40
N SER A 163 -28.00 10.30 -1.55
CA SER A 163 -27.70 8.94 -2.02
C SER A 163 -26.78 8.20 -1.05
N VAL A 164 -26.89 6.86 -1.02
CA VAL A 164 -26.01 5.98 -0.22
C VAL A 164 -24.53 6.29 -0.48
N THR A 165 -24.17 6.54 -1.74
CA THR A 165 -22.80 6.90 -2.13
C THR A 165 -22.39 8.24 -1.51
N THR A 166 -23.23 9.27 -1.59
CA THR A 166 -22.94 10.58 -1.02
C THR A 166 -22.79 10.50 0.50
N LEU A 167 -23.70 9.82 1.19
CA LEU A 167 -23.63 9.58 2.63
C LEU A 167 -22.33 8.88 3.01
N LYS A 168 -21.96 7.82 2.29
CA LYS A 168 -20.69 7.12 2.50
C LYS A 168 -19.47 8.03 2.35
N LEU A 169 -19.41 8.86 1.31
CA LEU A 169 -18.28 9.78 1.12
C LEU A 169 -18.19 10.83 2.23
N SER A 170 -19.34 11.26 2.75
CA SER A 170 -19.39 12.19 3.87
C SER A 170 -18.97 11.56 5.19
N LEU A 171 -19.33 10.29 5.41
CA LEU A 171 -18.80 9.49 6.52
C LEU A 171 -17.28 9.32 6.40
N ILE A 172 -16.74 9.24 5.18
CA ILE A 172 -15.27 9.28 4.95
C ILE A 172 -14.67 10.59 5.46
N LEU A 173 -15.29 11.74 5.16
CA LEU A 173 -14.82 13.04 5.68
C LEU A 173 -14.85 13.09 7.21
N VAL A 174 -15.88 12.53 7.85
CA VAL A 174 -15.94 12.47 9.32
C VAL A 174 -14.81 11.62 9.87
N GLY A 175 -14.59 10.42 9.32
CA GLY A 175 -13.50 9.53 9.76
C GLY A 175 -12.11 10.15 9.60
N LEU A 176 -11.92 10.98 8.56
CA LEU A 176 -10.67 11.70 8.30
C LEU A 176 -10.54 13.03 9.07
N GLU A 177 -11.50 13.37 9.94
CA GLU A 177 -11.55 14.66 10.65
C GLU A 177 -11.52 15.88 9.72
N ARG A 178 -12.16 15.74 8.56
CA ARG A 178 -12.25 16.75 7.48
C ARG A 178 -13.69 17.13 7.14
N ALA A 179 -14.65 16.63 7.90
CA ALA A 179 -16.02 17.09 7.76
C ALA A 179 -16.15 18.54 8.28
N PRO A 180 -16.88 19.42 7.57
CA PRO A 180 -17.29 20.68 8.17
C PRO A 180 -18.22 20.41 9.35
N GLU A 181 -18.34 21.38 10.26
CA GLU A 181 -19.34 21.32 11.33
C GLU A 181 -20.73 21.17 10.70
N ASN A 182 -21.57 20.33 11.31
CA ASN A 182 -22.97 20.17 10.91
C ASN A 182 -23.16 19.72 9.44
N LEU A 183 -22.21 18.96 8.87
CA LEU A 183 -22.21 18.46 7.48
C LEU A 183 -23.54 17.80 7.09
N PHE A 184 -24.14 17.05 8.02
CA PHE A 184 -25.34 16.26 7.78
C PHE A 184 -26.64 16.96 8.20
N HIS A 185 -26.57 18.01 9.03
CA HIS A 185 -27.76 18.75 9.44
C HIS A 185 -27.37 20.06 10.15
N PRO A 186 -27.98 21.23 9.83
CA PRO A 186 -27.58 22.53 10.38
C PRO A 186 -27.67 22.68 11.91
N LYS A 187 -28.43 21.81 12.59
CA LYS A 187 -28.67 21.88 14.04
C LYS A 187 -28.05 20.74 14.86
N TYR A 188 -27.58 19.67 14.22
CA TYR A 188 -27.08 18.49 14.92
C TYR A 188 -25.59 18.34 14.62
N GLN A 189 -24.84 18.01 15.66
CA GLN A 189 -23.42 17.76 15.51
C GLN A 189 -23.20 16.46 14.74
N ASN A 190 -22.07 16.36 14.04
CA ASN A 190 -21.77 15.19 13.21
C ASN A 190 -21.78 13.89 14.05
N ASN A 191 -21.27 13.92 15.29
CA ASN A 191 -21.23 12.75 16.17
C ASN A 191 -22.64 12.24 16.56
N GLU A 192 -23.60 13.13 16.81
CA GLU A 192 -24.99 12.75 17.08
C GLU A 192 -25.60 11.99 15.89
N LEU A 193 -25.27 12.41 14.68
CA LEU A 193 -25.76 11.76 13.46
C LEU A 193 -24.98 10.50 13.11
N ILE A 194 -23.68 10.39 13.43
CA ILE A 194 -22.95 9.11 13.36
C ILE A 194 -23.66 8.04 14.19
N ARG A 195 -24.08 8.38 15.42
CA ARG A 195 -24.82 7.45 16.28
C ARG A 195 -26.09 6.94 15.60
N SER A 196 -26.89 7.83 15.01
CA SER A 196 -28.11 7.43 14.28
C SER A 196 -27.78 6.59 13.04
N LEU A 197 -26.79 7.00 12.25
CA LEU A 197 -26.39 6.35 11.00
C LEU A 197 -25.79 4.95 11.20
N SER A 198 -25.27 4.65 12.39
CA SER A 198 -24.79 3.29 12.72
C SER A 198 -25.89 2.22 12.71
N THR A 199 -27.14 2.62 12.81
CA THR A 199 -28.33 1.74 12.71
C THR A 199 -29.11 1.95 11.42
N HIS A 200 -28.50 2.60 10.42
CA HIS A 200 -29.15 2.89 9.15
C HIS A 200 -29.56 1.59 8.41
N HIS A 201 -30.71 1.65 7.74
CA HIS A 201 -31.30 0.49 7.04
C HIS A 201 -30.41 -0.03 5.90
N ASP A 202 -29.64 0.86 5.26
CA ASP A 202 -28.61 0.49 4.30
C ASP A 202 -27.33 0.05 5.02
N PRO A 203 -26.86 -1.20 4.80
CA PRO A 203 -25.72 -1.76 5.52
C PRO A 203 -24.40 -1.05 5.18
N LEU A 204 -24.27 -0.44 3.99
CA LEU A 204 -23.06 0.27 3.61
C LEU A 204 -22.94 1.59 4.38
N VAL A 205 -24.05 2.29 4.60
CA VAL A 205 -24.08 3.51 5.44
C VAL A 205 -23.76 3.17 6.90
N SER A 206 -24.40 2.14 7.45
CA SER A 206 -24.10 1.64 8.80
C SER A 206 -22.62 1.27 8.95
N GLN A 207 -22.09 0.47 8.03
CA GLN A 207 -20.67 0.08 8.00
C GLN A 207 -19.75 1.30 8.01
N TYR A 208 -19.98 2.29 7.15
CA TYR A 208 -19.10 3.45 7.03
C TYR A 208 -19.22 4.43 8.20
N SER A 209 -20.34 4.44 8.91
CA SER A 209 -20.49 5.24 10.13
C SER A 209 -19.68 4.66 11.30
N ILE A 210 -19.65 3.33 11.41
CA ILE A 210 -18.81 2.63 12.40
C ILE A 210 -17.33 2.77 12.01
N TRP A 211 -17.01 2.67 10.72
CA TRP A 211 -15.66 2.98 10.23
C TRP A 211 -15.25 4.41 10.59
N ALA A 212 -16.12 5.40 10.40
CA ALA A 212 -15.84 6.79 10.73
C ALA A 212 -15.54 6.97 12.23
N ALA A 213 -16.32 6.31 13.09
CA ALA A 213 -16.05 6.28 14.52
C ALA A 213 -14.72 5.60 14.87
N SER A 214 -14.31 4.57 14.13
CA SER A 214 -13.04 3.86 14.37
C SER A 214 -11.79 4.60 13.92
N GLU A 215 -11.92 5.53 12.96
CA GLU A 215 -10.77 6.26 12.41
C GLU A 215 -10.64 7.67 12.99
N ASN A 216 -11.74 8.28 13.45
CA ASN A 216 -11.75 9.61 14.04
C ASN A 216 -11.30 9.56 15.50
N SER A 217 -10.30 10.35 15.87
CA SER A 217 -9.72 10.35 17.23
C SER A 217 -10.61 10.98 18.30
N SER A 218 -11.65 11.71 17.89
CA SER A 218 -12.66 12.30 18.78
C SER A 218 -13.92 11.47 18.93
N LEU A 219 -14.04 10.36 18.18
CA LEU A 219 -15.15 9.43 18.25
C LEU A 219 -14.69 8.11 18.88
N GLY A 220 -15.65 7.35 19.41
CA GLY A 220 -15.38 6.03 19.96
C GLY A 220 -16.60 5.14 20.01
N VAL A 221 -16.52 4.11 20.85
CA VAL A 221 -17.61 3.13 21.04
C VAL A 221 -18.93 3.79 21.46
N LEU A 222 -18.88 4.87 22.24
CA LEU A 222 -20.08 5.58 22.71
C LEU A 222 -20.80 6.38 21.61
N ASP A 223 -20.15 6.62 20.47
CA ASP A 223 -20.72 7.34 19.33
C ASP A 223 -21.41 6.42 18.33
N VAL A 224 -21.43 5.11 18.61
CA VAL A 224 -22.08 4.08 17.80
C VAL A 224 -23.24 3.47 18.60
N SER A 225 -24.39 3.29 17.97
CA SER A 225 -25.62 2.78 18.60
C SER A 225 -25.80 1.27 18.36
N VAL A 226 -24.77 0.48 18.63
CA VAL A 226 -24.81 -0.98 18.47
C VAL A 226 -24.71 -1.64 19.84
N ASP A 227 -25.69 -2.47 20.19
CA ASP A 227 -25.61 -3.33 21.38
C ASP A 227 -24.65 -4.49 21.11
N VAL A 228 -23.72 -4.73 22.03
CA VAL A 228 -22.75 -5.83 21.97
C VAL A 228 -23.44 -7.18 21.78
N LYS A 229 -24.64 -7.35 22.34
CA LYS A 229 -25.42 -8.59 22.24
C LYS A 229 -25.95 -8.87 20.84
N ASP A 230 -26.06 -7.83 20.02
CA ASP A 230 -26.60 -7.92 18.66
C ASP A 230 -25.51 -8.04 17.60
N ILE A 231 -24.22 -7.95 17.98
CA ILE A 231 -23.09 -7.96 17.04
C ILE A 231 -23.15 -9.22 16.15
N GLU A 232 -23.35 -10.41 16.72
CA GLU A 232 -23.40 -11.67 15.96
C GLU A 232 -24.47 -11.70 14.85
N GLN A 233 -25.55 -10.92 15.00
CA GLN A 233 -26.64 -10.85 14.03
C GLN A 233 -26.34 -9.91 12.85
N MET A 234 -25.30 -9.09 12.98
CA MET A 234 -24.92 -8.13 11.94
C MET A 234 -24.13 -8.79 10.81
N PRO A 235 -24.16 -8.21 9.59
CA PRO A 235 -23.30 -8.64 8.49
C PRO A 235 -21.80 -8.67 8.85
N PRO A 236 -21.01 -9.62 8.33
CA PRO A 236 -19.58 -9.77 8.68
C PRO A 236 -18.75 -8.51 8.48
N ASN A 237 -19.02 -7.77 7.41
CA ASN A 237 -18.34 -6.52 7.07
C ASN A 237 -18.64 -5.37 8.06
N ILE A 238 -19.77 -5.44 8.78
CA ILE A 238 -20.13 -4.52 9.86
C ILE A 238 -19.49 -5.00 11.18
N ARG A 239 -19.59 -6.29 11.50
CA ARG A 239 -18.93 -6.89 12.67
C ARG A 239 -17.43 -6.61 12.70
N SER A 240 -16.77 -6.75 11.54
CA SER A 240 -15.36 -6.41 11.34
C SER A 240 -14.98 -5.02 11.86
N TYR A 241 -15.79 -3.99 11.56
CA TYR A 241 -15.52 -2.63 12.01
C TYR A 241 -15.91 -2.38 13.46
N ILE A 242 -16.94 -3.07 13.98
CA ILE A 242 -17.28 -3.00 15.41
C ILE A 242 -16.13 -3.60 16.22
N TYR A 243 -15.71 -4.81 15.89
CA TYR A 243 -14.58 -5.45 16.56
C TYR A 243 -13.31 -4.62 16.44
N ARG A 244 -13.05 -4.05 15.26
CA ARG A 244 -11.92 -3.13 15.06
C ARG A 244 -12.00 -1.91 15.99
N LEU A 245 -13.17 -1.29 16.12
CA LEU A 245 -13.41 -0.13 16.97
C LEU A 245 -13.07 -0.45 18.44
N TYR A 246 -13.60 -1.56 18.97
CA TYR A 246 -13.29 -2.03 20.32
C TYR A 246 -11.80 -2.37 20.49
N ALA A 247 -11.20 -3.09 19.52
CA ALA A 247 -9.81 -3.48 19.56
C ALA A 247 -8.84 -2.28 19.50
N SER A 248 -9.19 -1.22 18.77
CA SER A 248 -8.36 -0.01 18.62
C SER A 248 -8.50 0.99 19.77
N ASN A 249 -9.45 0.79 20.70
CA ASN A 249 -9.64 1.78 21.76
C ASN A 249 -8.50 1.72 22.78
N LYS A 250 -7.84 2.87 22.96
CA LYS A 250 -6.72 3.05 23.88
C LYS A 250 -7.16 3.09 25.34
N GLU A 251 -8.38 3.55 25.59
CA GLU A 251 -8.95 3.57 26.94
C GLU A 251 -9.67 2.25 27.20
N PRO A 252 -9.35 1.52 28.29
CA PRO A 252 -10.04 0.29 28.62
C PRO A 252 -11.54 0.53 28.81
N ILE A 253 -12.36 -0.13 28.00
CA ILE A 253 -13.82 -0.09 28.15
C ILE A 253 -14.29 -1.37 28.83
N PRO A 254 -15.30 -1.32 29.70
CA PRO A 254 -16.06 -2.51 30.07
C PRO A 254 -16.47 -3.30 28.81
N LEU A 255 -16.34 -4.63 28.84
CA LEU A 255 -16.62 -5.54 27.72
C LEU A 255 -15.58 -5.58 26.59
N GLN A 256 -14.47 -4.81 26.64
CA GLN A 256 -13.47 -4.85 25.57
C GLN A 256 -12.88 -6.26 25.37
N ASN A 257 -12.53 -6.95 26.46
CA ASN A 257 -12.05 -8.33 26.40
C ASN A 257 -13.11 -9.29 25.86
N ASP A 258 -14.34 -9.20 26.38
CA ASP A 258 -15.45 -10.06 25.95
C ASP A 258 -15.72 -9.92 24.44
N VAL A 259 -15.64 -8.69 23.91
CA VAL A 259 -15.80 -8.42 22.47
C VAL A 259 -14.63 -8.97 21.65
N ILE A 260 -13.40 -8.88 22.15
CA ILE A 260 -12.22 -9.42 21.45
C ILE A 260 -12.22 -10.96 21.47
N GLU A 261 -12.66 -11.58 22.58
CA GLU A 261 -12.84 -13.03 22.69
C GLU A 261 -13.99 -13.53 21.79
N ALA A 262 -15.09 -12.77 21.69
CA ALA A 262 -16.12 -13.05 20.69
C ALA A 262 -15.58 -12.92 19.26
N ALA A 263 -14.73 -11.92 19.00
CA ALA A 263 -14.12 -11.72 17.70
C ALA A 263 -13.13 -12.84 17.33
N SER A 264 -12.35 -13.37 18.27
CA SER A 264 -11.40 -14.46 17.99
C SER A 264 -12.07 -15.76 17.58
N THR A 265 -13.31 -15.96 18.01
CA THR A 265 -14.11 -17.17 17.72
C THR A 265 -15.18 -16.95 16.63
N ASP A 266 -15.24 -15.76 16.02
CA ASP A 266 -16.19 -15.45 14.96
C ASP A 266 -15.97 -16.35 13.74
N LYS A 267 -17.05 -16.85 13.14
CA LYS A 267 -16.99 -17.79 12.01
C LYS A 267 -16.47 -17.13 10.74
N ASP A 268 -16.69 -15.83 10.58
CA ASP A 268 -16.32 -15.10 9.38
C ASP A 268 -14.91 -14.50 9.50
N ILE A 269 -14.03 -14.89 8.57
CA ILE A 269 -12.63 -14.43 8.51
C ILE A 269 -12.54 -12.90 8.45
N GLU A 270 -13.46 -12.24 7.74
CA GLU A 270 -13.48 -10.77 7.63
C GLU A 270 -13.69 -10.09 9.00
N ALA A 271 -14.51 -10.69 9.87
CA ALA A 271 -14.78 -10.15 11.19
C ALA A 271 -13.55 -10.30 12.10
N ARG A 272 -12.97 -11.51 12.13
CA ARG A 272 -11.71 -11.81 12.83
C ARG A 272 -10.56 -10.89 12.40
N LEU A 273 -10.41 -10.71 11.09
CA LEU A 273 -9.41 -9.81 10.51
C LEU A 273 -9.59 -8.35 10.97
N GLY A 274 -10.84 -7.88 11.08
CA GLY A 274 -11.14 -6.53 11.57
C GLY A 274 -10.63 -6.29 12.99
N ALA A 275 -10.88 -7.22 13.90
CA ALA A 275 -10.32 -7.22 15.26
C ALA A 275 -8.79 -7.19 15.24
N ALA A 276 -8.16 -8.11 14.49
CA ALA A 276 -6.70 -8.22 14.42
C ALA A 276 -6.05 -6.92 13.91
N ILE A 277 -6.66 -6.25 12.93
CA ILE A 277 -6.22 -4.93 12.45
C ILE A 277 -6.34 -3.88 13.56
N GLY A 278 -7.43 -3.88 14.32
CA GLY A 278 -7.67 -2.93 15.40
C GLY A 278 -6.68 -3.07 16.56
N LEU A 279 -6.24 -4.29 16.84
CA LEU A 279 -5.29 -4.58 17.92
C LEU A 279 -3.89 -4.00 17.66
N ARG A 280 -3.49 -3.83 16.39
CA ARG A 280 -2.11 -3.52 15.97
C ARG A 280 -1.36 -2.54 16.88
N ASP A 281 -1.95 -1.38 17.15
CA ASP A 281 -1.31 -0.27 17.89
C ASP A 281 -1.81 -0.12 19.33
N ASN A 282 -2.64 -1.05 19.80
CA ASN A 282 -3.20 -1.03 21.14
C ASN A 282 -2.49 -2.04 22.06
N ALA A 283 -2.30 -1.69 23.33
CA ALA A 283 -1.81 -2.63 24.34
C ALA A 283 -2.29 -2.19 25.71
N TYR A 284 -2.86 -3.14 26.45
CA TYR A 284 -3.41 -2.95 27.79
C TYR A 284 -3.33 -4.25 28.59
N ASP A 285 -3.51 -4.17 29.91
CA ASP A 285 -3.35 -5.33 30.79
C ASP A 285 -4.42 -6.40 30.53
N GLY A 286 -3.99 -7.65 30.34
CA GLY A 286 -4.87 -8.80 30.11
C GLY A 286 -5.14 -9.15 28.64
N ILE A 287 -4.74 -8.32 27.67
CA ILE A 287 -4.88 -8.66 26.24
C ILE A 287 -3.95 -9.82 25.82
N GLY A 288 -2.81 -9.96 26.51
CA GLY A 288 -1.73 -10.89 26.15
C GLY A 288 -2.20 -12.35 26.00
N PRO A 289 -2.79 -12.96 27.04
CA PRO A 289 -3.30 -14.32 26.97
C PRO A 289 -4.33 -14.53 25.86
N ILE A 290 -5.30 -13.61 25.72
CA ILE A 290 -6.38 -13.71 24.71
C ILE A 290 -5.80 -13.77 23.29
N VAL A 291 -4.85 -12.90 22.98
CA VAL A 291 -4.27 -12.82 21.63
C VAL A 291 -3.30 -13.96 21.35
N LEU A 292 -2.55 -14.44 22.37
CA LEU A 292 -1.69 -15.61 22.19
C LEU A 292 -2.52 -16.86 21.94
N ASP A 293 -3.56 -17.11 22.74
CA ASP A 293 -4.47 -18.24 22.55
C ASP A 293 -5.12 -18.18 21.16
N TRP A 294 -5.65 -17.00 20.78
CA TRP A 294 -6.19 -16.79 19.43
C TRP A 294 -5.14 -17.05 18.33
N PHE A 295 -3.91 -16.57 18.47
CA PHE A 295 -2.87 -16.78 17.46
C PHE A 295 -2.56 -18.26 17.20
N TYR A 296 -2.56 -19.09 18.25
CA TYR A 296 -2.31 -20.53 18.13
C TYR A 296 -3.50 -21.30 17.56
N ASP A 297 -4.73 -20.82 17.81
CA ASP A 297 -5.96 -21.44 17.30
C ASP A 297 -6.38 -20.92 15.91
N GLU A 298 -5.80 -19.80 15.43
CA GLU A 298 -6.18 -19.20 14.15
C GLU A 298 -5.65 -20.01 12.96
N GLU A 299 -6.58 -20.45 12.11
CA GLU A 299 -6.29 -21.20 10.89
C GLU A 299 -6.00 -20.29 9.69
N ASP A 300 -6.56 -19.07 9.68
CA ASP A 300 -6.38 -18.15 8.56
C ASP A 300 -5.02 -17.44 8.66
N THR A 301 -4.16 -17.73 7.68
CA THR A 301 -2.79 -17.18 7.61
C THR A 301 -2.74 -15.65 7.61
N GLU A 302 -3.77 -14.97 7.11
CA GLU A 302 -3.79 -13.53 7.05
C GLU A 302 -4.17 -12.91 8.39
N VAL A 303 -5.19 -13.45 9.07
CA VAL A 303 -5.50 -13.05 10.45
C VAL A 303 -4.29 -13.31 11.34
N GLN A 304 -3.70 -14.51 11.24
CA GLN A 304 -2.49 -14.88 11.98
C GLN A 304 -1.34 -13.90 11.76
N LYS A 305 -1.15 -13.41 10.53
CA LYS A 305 -0.13 -12.39 10.20
C LYS A 305 -0.36 -11.07 10.95
N TYR A 306 -1.61 -10.60 11.06
CA TYR A 306 -1.92 -9.36 11.80
C TYR A 306 -1.76 -9.55 13.31
N LEU A 307 -2.15 -10.71 13.84
CA LEU A 307 -1.89 -11.07 15.24
C LEU A 307 -0.38 -11.11 15.52
N LEU A 308 0.41 -11.68 14.60
CA LEU A 308 1.87 -11.73 14.70
C LEU A 308 2.51 -10.34 14.69
N ASP A 309 2.02 -9.43 13.84
CA ASP A 309 2.45 -8.01 13.84
C ASP A 309 2.17 -7.37 15.20
N HIS A 310 0.97 -7.54 15.76
CA HIS A 310 0.61 -7.02 17.08
C HIS A 310 1.50 -7.61 18.19
N ILE A 311 1.64 -8.94 18.26
CA ILE A 311 2.46 -9.63 19.27
C ILE A 311 3.89 -9.09 19.22
N SER A 312 4.47 -9.02 18.02
CA SER A 312 5.84 -8.56 17.82
C SER A 312 6.03 -7.08 18.15
N ARG A 313 5.08 -6.23 17.74
CA ARG A 313 5.13 -4.77 17.93
C ARG A 313 4.92 -4.36 19.38
N GLN A 314 4.06 -5.06 20.12
CA GLN A 314 3.75 -4.76 21.51
C GLN A 314 4.62 -5.53 22.52
N ALA A 315 5.61 -6.30 22.04
CA ALA A 315 6.44 -7.14 22.90
C ALA A 315 7.26 -6.38 23.94
N GLU A 316 7.63 -5.12 23.72
CA GLU A 316 8.29 -4.31 24.77
C GLU A 316 7.33 -3.90 25.90
N ARG A 317 6.02 -3.92 25.66
CA ARG A 317 4.99 -3.51 26.61
C ARG A 317 4.33 -4.69 27.32
N ILE A 318 4.29 -5.85 26.69
CA ILE A 318 3.65 -7.07 27.20
C ILE A 318 4.73 -8.15 27.37
N SER A 319 5.06 -8.48 28.63
CA SER A 319 6.14 -9.42 28.98
C SER A 319 5.97 -10.79 28.34
N ASP A 320 4.74 -11.26 28.24
CA ASP A 320 4.43 -12.59 27.70
C ASP A 320 4.79 -12.65 26.21
N TYR A 321 4.46 -11.59 25.45
CA TYR A 321 4.85 -11.48 24.05
C TYR A 321 6.37 -11.48 23.88
N HIS A 322 7.10 -10.73 24.73
CA HIS A 322 8.56 -10.70 24.69
C HIS A 322 9.18 -12.10 24.81
N ALA A 323 8.60 -12.95 25.66
CA ALA A 323 9.07 -14.32 25.84
C ALA A 323 8.75 -15.22 24.64
N HIS A 324 7.60 -15.02 23.98
CA HIS A 324 7.15 -15.85 22.87
C HIS A 324 7.74 -15.49 21.50
N VAL A 325 8.04 -14.21 21.25
CA VAL A 325 8.51 -13.71 19.93
C VAL A 325 9.72 -14.49 19.38
N PRO A 326 10.80 -14.77 20.12
CA PRO A 326 11.91 -15.56 19.59
C PRO A 326 11.50 -16.99 19.21
N SER A 327 10.65 -17.64 20.02
CA SER A 327 10.18 -19.00 19.72
C SER A 327 9.33 -19.03 18.45
N LEU A 328 8.43 -18.05 18.30
CA LEU A 328 7.61 -17.89 17.10
C LEU A 328 8.48 -17.63 15.86
N PHE A 329 9.51 -16.79 15.99
CA PHE A 329 10.42 -16.50 14.89
C PHE A 329 11.15 -17.75 14.39
N SER A 330 11.60 -18.61 15.30
CA SER A 330 12.21 -19.90 14.96
C SER A 330 11.22 -20.85 14.28
N SER A 331 9.95 -20.91 14.72
CA SER A 331 8.96 -21.80 14.08
C SER A 331 8.64 -21.42 12.63
N PHE A 332 8.89 -20.18 12.22
CA PHE A 332 8.69 -19.69 10.86
C PHE A 332 9.97 -19.72 10.00
N GLU A 333 10.92 -20.62 10.26
CA GLU A 333 12.16 -20.76 9.45
C GLU A 333 11.93 -20.88 7.94
N ASN A 334 10.86 -21.55 7.55
CA ASN A 334 10.49 -21.77 6.16
C ASN A 334 9.51 -20.70 5.62
N ASP A 335 9.00 -19.81 6.47
CA ASP A 335 8.08 -18.73 6.07
C ASP A 335 8.75 -17.36 6.24
N GLN A 336 9.42 -16.95 5.18
CA GLN A 336 10.09 -15.65 5.12
C GLN A 336 9.10 -14.48 5.24
N THR A 337 7.84 -14.64 4.85
CA THR A 337 6.85 -13.55 4.94
C THR A 337 6.52 -13.26 6.40
N MET A 338 6.26 -14.30 7.20
CA MET A 338 5.99 -14.15 8.63
C MET A 338 7.22 -13.59 9.37
N ARG A 339 8.43 -14.05 9.05
CA ARG A 339 9.67 -13.50 9.63
C ARG A 339 9.87 -12.03 9.30
N GLN A 340 9.61 -11.60 8.05
CA GLN A 340 9.71 -10.19 7.68
C GLN A 340 8.68 -9.32 8.41
N VAL A 341 7.48 -9.84 8.67
CA VAL A 341 6.48 -9.14 9.51
C VAL A 341 7.03 -8.91 10.91
N MET A 342 7.57 -9.94 11.56
CA MET A 342 8.16 -9.83 12.89
C MET A 342 9.34 -8.85 12.94
N LEU A 343 10.24 -8.93 11.95
CA LEU A 343 11.38 -8.01 11.83
C LEU A 343 10.93 -6.56 11.61
N SER A 344 9.92 -6.34 10.75
CA SER A 344 9.35 -5.02 10.53
C SER A 344 8.65 -4.48 11.78
N ALA A 345 7.93 -5.33 12.52
CA ALA A 345 7.19 -4.95 13.72
C ALA A 345 8.10 -4.61 14.90
N THR A 346 9.25 -5.29 15.00
CA THR A 346 10.24 -5.07 16.07
C THR A 346 11.27 -4.01 15.71
N GLN A 347 11.24 -3.41 14.52
CA GLN A 347 12.29 -2.51 14.06
C GLN A 347 12.53 -1.35 15.05
N GLY A 348 13.79 -1.19 15.47
CA GLY A 348 14.21 -0.18 16.44
C GLY A 348 14.22 -0.66 17.91
N THR A 349 13.76 -1.88 18.18
CA THR A 349 13.76 -2.50 19.52
C THR A 349 14.99 -3.40 19.74
N ASP A 350 15.22 -3.84 20.98
CA ASP A 350 16.24 -4.84 21.27
C ASP A 350 15.88 -6.25 20.76
N LEU A 351 14.57 -6.54 20.64
CA LEU A 351 14.11 -7.78 20.02
C LEU A 351 14.54 -7.87 18.56
N TYR A 352 14.51 -6.77 17.79
CA TYR A 352 14.99 -6.78 16.40
C TYR A 352 16.43 -7.25 16.27
N LYS A 353 17.33 -6.80 17.18
CA LYS A 353 18.73 -7.27 17.19
C LYS A 353 18.81 -8.76 17.47
N THR A 354 17.99 -9.25 18.39
CA THR A 354 17.89 -10.67 18.75
C THR A 354 17.43 -11.49 17.55
N LEU A 355 16.34 -11.10 16.89
CA LEU A 355 15.80 -11.79 15.72
C LEU A 355 16.79 -11.82 14.55
N ARG A 356 17.48 -10.70 14.28
CA ARG A 356 18.54 -10.66 13.25
C ARG A 356 19.72 -11.57 13.59
N GLN A 357 20.14 -11.65 14.85
CA GLN A 357 21.18 -12.58 15.26
C GLN A 357 20.77 -14.05 15.05
N MET A 358 19.50 -14.38 15.26
CA MET A 358 18.96 -15.71 14.96
C MET A 358 19.04 -16.02 13.46
N GLU A 359 18.56 -15.09 12.61
CA GLU A 359 18.64 -15.20 11.15
C GLU A 359 20.09 -15.37 10.65
N TYR A 360 21.05 -14.63 11.22
CA TYR A 360 22.47 -14.78 10.86
C TYR A 360 23.05 -16.12 11.28
N ARG A 361 22.70 -16.65 12.45
CA ARG A 361 23.20 -17.95 12.93
C ARG A 361 22.68 -19.12 12.09
N GLU A 362 21.44 -19.03 11.64
CA GLU A 362 20.83 -20.05 10.77
C GLU A 362 21.45 -20.04 9.37
N ASN A 363 21.79 -18.86 8.85
CA ASN A 363 22.44 -18.70 7.54
C ASN A 363 23.96 -18.92 7.56
N ASP A 364 24.56 -19.11 8.73
CA ASP A 364 25.99 -19.38 8.85
C ASP A 364 26.31 -20.84 8.47
N LEU A 365 26.44 -21.05 7.16
CA LEU A 365 26.91 -22.30 6.54
C LEU A 365 28.31 -22.74 7.02
N PHE A 366 29.04 -21.91 7.78
CA PHE A 366 30.43 -22.16 8.18
C PHE A 366 30.61 -22.50 9.66
N SER A 367 29.54 -22.61 10.45
CA SER A 367 29.63 -23.11 11.84
C SER A 367 30.00 -24.60 11.94
N GLY A 368 30.00 -25.33 10.82
CA GLY A 368 30.51 -26.69 10.68
C GLY A 368 32.02 -26.78 10.43
N GLY A 369 32.85 -26.36 11.40
CA GLY A 369 34.16 -26.95 11.69
C GLY A 369 35.23 -27.13 10.58
N ASN A 370 35.22 -26.38 9.48
CA ASN A 370 36.35 -26.33 8.54
C ASN A 370 36.92 -24.92 8.46
N THR A 371 38.17 -24.78 8.88
CA THR A 371 38.96 -23.56 8.82
C THR A 371 39.09 -23.08 7.37
N VAL A 372 38.22 -22.15 6.95
CA VAL A 372 38.38 -21.43 5.69
C VAL A 372 39.14 -20.15 5.98
N THR A 373 40.28 -19.99 5.31
CA THR A 373 41.14 -18.82 5.35
C THR A 373 40.36 -17.59 4.88
N ASN A 374 40.15 -16.65 5.80
CA ASN A 374 39.36 -15.43 5.63
C ASN A 374 39.75 -14.61 4.39
N ASN A 375 38.78 -14.39 3.50
CA ASN A 375 38.73 -13.21 2.64
C ASN A 375 37.46 -12.44 3.03
N ILE A 376 37.58 -11.57 4.03
CA ILE A 376 36.45 -10.83 4.60
C ILE A 376 36.07 -9.73 3.61
N ASN A 377 34.98 -9.92 2.88
CA ASN A 377 34.36 -8.86 2.10
C ASN A 377 33.30 -8.18 2.98
N ILE A 378 33.69 -7.09 3.65
CA ILE A 378 32.78 -6.27 4.45
C ILE A 378 31.98 -5.39 3.47
N ASN A 379 30.76 -5.79 3.13
CA ASN A 379 29.80 -4.92 2.46
C ASN A 379 29.28 -3.88 3.46
N ASN A 380 30.01 -2.79 3.59
CA ASN A 380 29.59 -1.63 4.38
C ASN A 380 28.71 -0.73 3.50
N SER A 381 27.39 -0.91 3.56
CA SER A 381 26.41 -0.03 2.90
C SER A 381 26.19 1.25 3.72
N GLY A 382 27.26 2.02 3.92
CA GLY A 382 27.23 3.32 4.59
C GLY A 382 28.33 4.22 4.05
N ASN A 383 27.96 5.38 3.53
CA ASN A 383 28.88 6.45 3.19
C ASN A 383 29.59 6.96 4.46
N MET A 384 30.68 6.29 4.86
CA MET A 384 31.62 6.81 5.84
C MET A 384 32.64 7.69 5.13
N SER A 385 32.34 8.98 5.04
CA SER A 385 33.37 10.00 4.84
C SER A 385 34.13 10.16 6.16
N GLY A 386 35.39 9.71 6.17
CA GLY A 386 36.40 10.14 7.14
C GLY A 386 36.52 9.31 8.41
N THR A 387 37.20 8.17 8.34
CA THR A 387 37.96 7.67 9.51
C THR A 387 39.21 6.94 9.02
N SER A 388 40.38 7.50 9.31
CA SER A 388 41.68 6.91 9.03
C SER A 388 41.95 5.76 10.00
N LEU A 389 41.99 4.53 9.50
CA LEU A 389 42.56 3.39 10.23
C LEU A 389 43.97 3.13 9.70
N SER A 390 44.96 3.40 10.54
CA SER A 390 46.36 3.01 10.33
C SER A 390 46.52 1.53 10.68
N GLY A 391 46.51 0.67 9.66
CA GLY A 391 46.84 -0.75 9.77
C GLY A 391 47.88 -1.11 8.71
N GLN A 392 49.09 -1.40 9.16
CA GLN A 392 50.26 -1.66 8.35
C GLN A 392 50.16 -3.02 7.66
N GLY A 393 49.79 -3.00 6.38
CA GLY A 393 49.83 -4.14 5.46
C GLY A 393 49.89 -3.62 4.03
N ASP A 394 50.80 -4.16 3.23
CA ASP A 394 50.99 -3.79 1.81
C ASP A 394 49.67 -3.98 1.04
N ILE A 395 49.07 -2.89 0.61
CA ILE A 395 47.97 -2.88 -0.35
C ILE A 395 48.55 -2.48 -1.70
N ASP A 396 48.61 -3.44 -2.61
CA ASP A 396 49.00 -3.24 -4.01
C ASP A 396 47.99 -2.30 -4.69
N ALA A 397 48.38 -1.04 -4.85
CA ALA A 397 47.56 0.07 -5.33
C ALA A 397 47.49 0.15 -6.86
N SER A 398 47.25 -0.97 -7.54
CA SER A 398 47.16 -1.05 -9.00
C SER A 398 45.76 -1.39 -9.53
N ARG A 399 44.72 -1.39 -8.69
CA ARG A 399 43.32 -1.65 -9.10
C ARG A 399 42.28 -0.61 -8.67
N ALA A 400 42.70 0.65 -8.52
CA ALA A 400 41.78 1.77 -8.32
C ALA A 400 41.32 2.38 -9.66
N SER A 401 40.39 1.70 -10.33
CA SER A 401 39.32 2.29 -11.17
C SER A 401 38.58 1.16 -11.86
N ASN A 402 37.47 0.74 -11.25
CA ASN A 402 36.28 0.18 -11.91
C ASN A 402 35.22 -0.05 -10.82
N VAL A 403 34.65 1.05 -10.32
CA VAL A 403 33.34 1.00 -9.66
C VAL A 403 32.31 1.16 -10.77
N ALA A 404 32.06 0.07 -11.48
CA ALA A 404 30.81 -0.12 -12.22
C ALA A 404 29.91 -0.95 -11.31
N ASN A 405 28.68 -0.47 -11.09
CA ASN A 405 27.57 -1.24 -10.55
C ASN A 405 27.46 -2.55 -11.35
N SER A 406 28.03 -3.65 -10.87
CA SER A 406 27.68 -4.97 -11.35
C SER A 406 26.36 -5.36 -10.70
N GLY A 407 25.27 -4.72 -11.14
CA GLY A 407 23.99 -5.39 -11.16
C GLY A 407 24.19 -6.62 -12.04
N THR A 408 23.94 -7.80 -11.50
CA THR A 408 23.88 -9.02 -12.30
C THR A 408 22.85 -8.76 -13.40
N MET A 409 23.29 -8.58 -14.64
CA MET A 409 22.41 -8.34 -15.79
C MET A 409 21.41 -9.50 -15.84
N ASN A 410 20.15 -9.23 -15.53
CA ASN A 410 19.11 -10.23 -15.49
C ASN A 410 18.62 -10.50 -16.91
N TRP A 411 19.44 -11.22 -17.69
CA TRP A 411 19.18 -11.52 -19.09
C TRP A 411 17.86 -12.29 -19.28
N GLU A 412 17.43 -13.07 -18.30
CA GLU A 412 16.15 -13.79 -18.33
C GLU A 412 14.96 -12.83 -18.41
N GLN A 413 14.99 -11.70 -17.67
CA GLN A 413 13.95 -10.67 -17.77
C GLN A 413 13.95 -10.01 -19.15
N GLY A 414 15.12 -9.78 -19.74
CA GLY A 414 15.25 -9.23 -21.09
C GLY A 414 14.68 -10.18 -22.15
N LEU A 415 14.99 -11.48 -22.04
CA LEU A 415 14.49 -12.51 -22.94
C LEU A 415 12.97 -12.70 -22.81
N SER A 416 12.43 -12.66 -21.59
CA SER A 416 10.97 -12.68 -21.38
C SER A 416 10.29 -11.47 -22.03
N ALA A 417 10.87 -10.26 -21.89
CA ALA A 417 10.33 -9.06 -22.51
C ALA A 417 10.39 -9.11 -24.05
N ILE A 418 11.44 -9.70 -24.62
CA ILE A 418 11.56 -9.98 -26.06
C ILE A 418 10.46 -10.94 -26.54
N SER A 419 10.20 -12.02 -25.80
CA SER A 419 9.16 -13.00 -26.12
C SER A 419 7.76 -12.34 -26.14
N ASP A 420 7.45 -11.54 -25.12
CA ASP A 420 6.19 -10.81 -25.06
C ASP A 420 6.06 -9.77 -26.20
N ALA A 421 7.14 -9.05 -26.51
CA ALA A 421 7.16 -8.08 -27.60
C ALA A 421 6.88 -8.75 -28.95
N ARG A 422 7.39 -9.98 -29.15
CA ARG A 422 7.15 -10.80 -30.34
C ARG A 422 5.66 -11.10 -30.56
N GLU A 423 4.94 -11.45 -29.49
CA GLU A 423 3.50 -11.70 -29.56
C GLU A 423 2.71 -10.42 -29.89
N ILE A 424 3.13 -9.27 -29.36
CA ILE A 424 2.47 -7.98 -29.66
C ILE A 424 2.61 -7.61 -31.15
N ILE A 425 3.79 -7.80 -31.75
CA ILE A 425 4.06 -7.39 -33.14
C ILE A 425 3.54 -8.40 -34.19
N LYS A 426 3.32 -9.66 -33.82
CA LYS A 426 2.90 -10.73 -34.74
C LYS A 426 1.60 -10.42 -35.48
N ASP A 427 0.64 -9.81 -34.77
CA ASP A 427 -0.67 -9.43 -35.30
C ASP A 427 -0.80 -7.91 -35.52
N ALA A 428 0.33 -7.21 -35.64
CA ALA A 428 0.35 -5.78 -35.88
C ALA A 428 0.21 -5.46 -37.38
N PRO A 429 -0.62 -4.48 -37.80
CA PRO A 429 -0.76 -4.04 -39.18
C PRO A 429 0.43 -3.14 -39.59
N LEU A 430 1.63 -3.66 -39.44
CA LEU A 430 2.88 -2.98 -39.77
C LEU A 430 3.40 -3.41 -41.15
N PRO A 431 4.20 -2.57 -41.81
CA PRO A 431 4.85 -2.93 -43.07
C PRO A 431 5.68 -4.24 -42.94
N PRO A 432 5.59 -5.18 -43.91
CA PRO A 432 6.27 -6.48 -43.82
C PRO A 432 7.80 -6.38 -43.65
N ASP A 433 8.42 -5.39 -44.28
CA ASP A 433 9.85 -5.08 -44.19
C ASP A 433 10.27 -4.66 -42.77
N MET A 434 9.42 -3.90 -42.07
CA MET A 434 9.64 -3.52 -40.67
C MET A 434 9.50 -4.72 -39.74
N LEU A 435 8.51 -5.59 -40.00
CA LEU A 435 8.31 -6.82 -39.22
C LEU A 435 9.48 -7.80 -39.39
N GLU A 436 9.97 -7.98 -40.61
CA GLU A 436 11.13 -8.86 -40.90
C GLU A 436 12.41 -8.34 -40.24
N ALA A 437 12.69 -7.03 -40.35
CA ALA A 437 13.84 -6.41 -39.69
C ALA A 437 13.78 -6.54 -38.16
N THR A 438 12.60 -6.31 -37.58
CA THR A 438 12.40 -6.40 -36.12
C THR A 438 12.51 -7.84 -35.64
N GLN A 439 11.93 -8.81 -36.35
CA GLN A 439 12.07 -10.24 -36.04
C GLN A 439 13.53 -10.70 -36.10
N SER A 440 14.29 -10.23 -37.09
CA SER A 440 15.73 -10.54 -37.19
C SER A 440 16.51 -10.02 -35.98
N ALA A 441 16.22 -8.80 -35.51
CA ALA A 441 16.89 -8.22 -34.33
C ALA A 441 16.52 -8.97 -33.03
N LEU A 442 15.25 -9.37 -32.87
CA LEU A 442 14.79 -10.17 -31.73
C LEU A 442 15.42 -11.57 -31.72
N ASP A 443 15.50 -12.24 -32.88
CA ASP A 443 16.14 -13.54 -33.02
C ASP A 443 17.65 -13.49 -32.71
N GLU A 444 18.33 -12.41 -33.08
CA GLU A 444 19.74 -12.20 -32.77
C GLU A 444 19.97 -12.02 -31.26
N ALA A 445 19.12 -11.23 -30.61
CA ALA A 445 19.16 -11.04 -29.15
C ALA A 445 18.83 -12.33 -28.38
N GLU A 446 17.94 -13.17 -28.88
CA GLU A 446 17.58 -14.46 -28.26
C GLU A 446 18.68 -15.51 -28.43
N LYS A 447 19.35 -15.55 -29.59
CA LYS A 447 20.46 -16.49 -29.86
C LYS A 447 21.76 -16.10 -29.16
N ALA A 448 22.05 -14.79 -29.07
CA ALA A 448 23.27 -14.26 -28.49
C ALA A 448 22.95 -13.04 -27.60
N PRO A 449 22.45 -13.27 -26.37
CA PRO A 449 22.10 -12.19 -25.45
C PRO A 449 23.33 -11.35 -25.09
N SER A 450 23.31 -10.07 -25.46
CA SER A 450 24.38 -9.10 -25.18
C SER A 450 23.82 -7.68 -25.16
N GLU A 451 24.54 -6.73 -24.57
CA GLU A 451 24.12 -5.32 -24.56
C GLU A 451 23.83 -4.79 -25.98
N VAL A 452 24.68 -5.15 -26.95
CA VAL A 452 24.56 -4.73 -28.34
C VAL A 452 23.29 -5.30 -28.99
N THR A 453 23.03 -6.59 -28.79
CA THR A 453 21.89 -7.27 -29.41
C THR A 453 20.56 -6.85 -28.77
N PHE A 454 20.52 -6.64 -27.45
CA PHE A 454 19.35 -6.07 -26.76
C PHE A 454 19.05 -4.63 -27.18
N LYS A 455 20.09 -3.80 -27.35
CA LYS A 455 19.91 -2.43 -27.86
C LYS A 455 19.37 -2.41 -29.29
N SER A 456 19.91 -3.26 -30.17
CA SER A 456 19.41 -3.43 -31.54
C SER A 456 17.93 -3.85 -31.57
N ALA A 457 17.54 -4.77 -30.69
CA ALA A 457 16.14 -5.17 -30.52
C ALA A 457 15.26 -4.02 -30.02
N ALA A 458 15.71 -3.26 -29.02
CA ALA A 458 14.99 -2.11 -28.49
C ALA A 458 14.77 -1.00 -29.54
N ASP A 459 15.82 -0.65 -30.30
CA ASP A 459 15.76 0.36 -31.36
C ASP A 459 14.77 -0.05 -32.48
N SER A 460 14.75 -1.34 -32.85
CA SER A 460 13.81 -1.89 -33.83
C SER A 460 12.37 -1.86 -33.32
N LEU A 461 12.15 -2.20 -32.05
CA LEU A 461 10.84 -2.15 -31.40
C LEU A 461 10.33 -0.70 -31.24
N GLU A 462 11.20 0.27 -30.98
CA GLU A 462 10.85 1.69 -30.90
C GLU A 462 10.33 2.21 -32.26
N THR A 463 10.91 1.72 -33.35
CA THR A 463 10.41 2.02 -34.71
C THR A 463 9.00 1.47 -34.93
N CYS A 464 8.73 0.25 -34.45
CA CYS A 464 7.39 -0.36 -34.49
C CYS A 464 6.38 0.38 -33.61
N GLU A 465 6.80 0.83 -32.42
CA GLU A 465 5.98 1.58 -31.45
C GLU A 465 5.50 2.90 -32.08
N LYS A 466 6.40 3.68 -32.69
CA LYS A 466 6.05 4.93 -33.39
C LYS A 466 5.08 4.70 -34.55
N ALA A 467 5.28 3.62 -35.30
CA ALA A 467 4.39 3.24 -36.40
C ALA A 467 3.00 2.85 -35.87
N LEU A 468 2.91 2.06 -34.80
CA LEU A 468 1.66 1.69 -34.15
C LEU A 468 0.93 2.90 -33.55
N GLY A 469 1.65 3.83 -32.93
CA GLY A 469 1.09 5.06 -32.38
C GLY A 469 0.46 5.98 -33.45
N SER A 470 0.87 5.82 -34.72
CA SER A 470 0.31 6.55 -35.86
C SER A 470 -0.94 5.87 -36.45
N ILE A 471 -1.28 4.65 -36.04
CA ILE A 471 -2.43 3.88 -36.56
C ILE A 471 -3.62 4.05 -35.59
N ASN A 472 -4.75 4.52 -36.11
CA ASN A 472 -5.96 4.70 -35.31
C ASN A 472 -6.43 3.36 -34.72
N GLY A 473 -6.70 3.34 -33.41
CA GLY A 473 -7.11 2.14 -32.68
C GLY A 473 -5.96 1.24 -32.18
N MET A 474 -4.70 1.63 -32.36
CA MET A 474 -3.53 0.84 -31.92
C MET A 474 -2.73 1.45 -30.74
N ALA A 475 -3.26 2.49 -30.09
CA ALA A 475 -2.60 3.17 -28.97
C ALA A 475 -2.27 2.25 -27.78
N GLU A 476 -3.13 1.26 -27.49
CA GLU A 476 -2.91 0.30 -26.41
C GLU A 476 -1.74 -0.64 -26.72
N LYS A 477 -1.66 -1.16 -27.96
CA LYS A 477 -0.52 -1.99 -28.40
C LYS A 477 0.79 -1.20 -28.39
N ALA A 478 0.77 0.06 -28.82
CA ALA A 478 1.95 0.94 -28.78
C ALA A 478 2.43 1.15 -27.33
N THR A 479 1.51 1.41 -26.40
CA THR A 479 1.82 1.60 -24.97
C THR A 479 2.38 0.33 -24.34
N SER A 480 1.79 -0.82 -24.66
CA SER A 480 2.29 -2.13 -24.20
C SER A 480 3.71 -2.39 -24.72
N LEU A 481 3.96 -2.10 -26.00
CA LEU A 481 5.28 -2.24 -26.62
C LEU A 481 6.33 -1.32 -25.97
N ALA A 482 5.97 -0.06 -25.68
CA ALA A 482 6.82 0.88 -24.95
C ALA A 482 7.23 0.35 -23.56
N GLY A 483 6.30 -0.31 -22.86
CA GLY A 483 6.60 -0.98 -21.60
C GLY A 483 7.64 -2.10 -21.74
N LYS A 484 7.56 -2.90 -22.81
CA LYS A 484 8.56 -3.97 -23.08
C LYS A 484 9.92 -3.41 -23.47
N ILE A 485 9.96 -2.32 -24.26
CA ILE A 485 11.20 -1.61 -24.60
C ILE A 485 11.91 -1.11 -23.32
N ALA A 486 11.16 -0.50 -22.40
CA ALA A 486 11.73 -0.02 -21.13
C ALA A 486 12.33 -1.16 -20.28
N LEU A 487 11.70 -2.33 -20.26
CA LEU A 487 12.24 -3.51 -19.57
C LEU A 487 13.53 -4.01 -20.24
N ILE A 488 13.59 -4.03 -21.58
CA ILE A 488 14.79 -4.43 -22.32
C ILE A 488 15.95 -3.47 -22.05
N LEU A 489 15.72 -2.16 -22.13
CA LEU A 489 16.74 -1.14 -21.88
C LEU A 489 17.26 -1.18 -20.43
N LYS A 490 16.36 -1.41 -19.46
CA LYS A 490 16.74 -1.57 -18.06
C LYS A 490 17.72 -2.72 -17.83
N VAL A 491 17.58 -3.83 -18.56
CA VAL A 491 18.48 -5.00 -18.43
C VAL A 491 19.92 -4.67 -18.86
N ILE A 492 20.07 -3.75 -19.82
CA ILE A 492 21.38 -3.27 -20.29
C ILE A 492 21.85 -1.99 -19.59
N GLY A 493 21.11 -1.51 -18.59
CA GLY A 493 21.47 -0.32 -17.82
C GLY A 493 21.27 1.01 -18.55
N LEU A 494 20.34 1.05 -19.53
CA LEU A 494 19.93 2.26 -20.27
C LEU A 494 18.55 2.78 -19.88
#